data_AF-A0A928L0B8-F1
#
_entry.id   AF-A0A928L0B8-F1
#
_cell.length_a   1.000
_cell.length_b   1.000
_cell.length_c   1.000
_cell.angle_alpha   90.00
_cell.angle_beta   90.00
_cell.angle_gamma   90.00
#
_symmetry.space_group_name_H-M   'P 1'
#
loop_
_entity.id
_entity.type
_entity.pdbx_description
1 polymer ?
#
loop_
_entity_poly.entity_id
_entity_poly.type
_entity_poly.pdbx_seq_one_letter_code
_entity_poly.pdbx_strand_id
1 'polypeptide(L)' 'MLRPSVSQLATKNESYYSLVIGVAKRAREIADEISESKKPLDEKPVKAAVEEFAAGKCRIIEDPSIAKKD' A
#
# COMPACT_ATOMS: atom_id res chain seq x y z
N MET A 1 2.39 13.71 -7.77
CA MET A 1 1.34 13.01 -7.00
C MET A 1 1.36 11.53 -7.38
N LEU A 2 1.08 10.64 -6.44
CA LEU A 2 0.99 9.21 -6.69
C LEU A 2 -0.33 8.88 -7.40
N ARG A 3 -0.28 7.94 -8.33
CA ARG A 3 -1.43 7.43 -9.10
C ARG A 3 -1.39 5.90 -9.04
N PRO A 4 -2.54 5.22 -8.97
CA PRO A 4 -3.90 5.75 -8.80
C PRO A 4 -4.13 6.49 -7.47
N SER A 5 -5.19 7.32 -7.38
CA SER A 5 -5.51 8.03 -6.12
C SER A 5 -6.10 7.09 -5.08
N VAL A 6 -6.05 7.49 -3.81
CA VAL A 6 -6.58 6.70 -2.70
C VAL A 6 -8.05 6.32 -2.92
N SER A 7 -8.86 7.21 -3.50
CA SER A 7 -10.26 6.94 -3.87
C SER A 7 -10.45 5.89 -4.96
N GLN A 8 -9.43 5.66 -5.81
CA GLN A 8 -9.44 4.65 -6.85
C GLN A 8 -8.88 3.30 -6.34
N LEU A 9 -8.09 3.34 -5.26
CA LEU A 9 -7.52 2.17 -4.60
C LEU A 9 -8.44 1.59 -3.54
N ALA A 10 -9.15 2.44 -2.80
CA ALA A 10 -10.03 2.02 -1.73
C ALA A 10 -11.25 1.30 -2.31
N THR A 11 -11.45 0.05 -1.89
CA THR A 11 -12.64 -0.74 -2.24
C THR A 11 -13.80 -0.33 -1.32
N LYS A 12 -15.06 -0.52 -1.75
CA LYS A 12 -16.23 -0.33 -0.87
C LYS A 12 -16.04 -1.20 0.38
N ASN A 13 -16.04 -0.57 1.56
CA ASN A 13 -15.75 -1.13 2.91
C ASN A 13 -14.30 -1.09 3.43
N GLU A 14 -13.33 -0.54 2.71
CA GLU A 14 -12.00 -0.32 3.30
C GLU A 14 -11.87 1.04 3.98
N SER A 15 -11.27 1.07 5.17
CA SER A 15 -10.92 2.32 5.84
C SER A 15 -9.77 3.02 5.10
N TYR A 16 -9.96 4.29 4.75
CA TYR A 16 -8.92 5.13 4.16
C TYR A 16 -7.64 5.16 5.00
N TYR A 17 -7.78 5.17 6.33
CA TYR A 17 -6.64 5.18 7.25
C TYR A 17 -5.86 3.87 7.14
N SER A 18 -6.56 2.74 7.09
CA SER A 18 -5.92 1.44 6.95
C SER A 18 -5.24 1.28 5.60
N LEU A 19 -5.80 1.85 4.53
CA LEU A 19 -5.15 1.90 3.21
C LEU A 19 -3.84 2.69 3.27
N VAL A 20 -3.85 3.88 3.87
CA VAL A 20 -2.62 4.69 4.01
C VAL A 20 -1.57 3.95 4.85
N ILE A 21 -1.96 3.34 5.96
CA ILE A 21 -1.06 2.56 6.82
C ILE A 21 -0.50 1.35 6.08
N GLY A 22 -1.34 0.61 5.34
CA GLY A 22 -0.94 -0.54 4.53
C GLY A 22 0.06 -0.18 3.44
N VAL A 23 -0.21 0.89 2.69
CA VAL A 23 0.73 1.42 1.67
C VAL A 23 2.04 1.85 2.32
N ALA A 24 2.00 2.55 3.45
CA ALA A 24 3.20 2.99 4.15
C ALA A 24 4.04 1.81 4.67
N LYS A 25 3.39 0.76 5.19
CA LYS A 25 4.07 -0.47 5.61
C LYS A 25 4.77 -1.14 4.44
N ARG A 26 4.06 -1.37 3.33
CA ARG A 26 4.65 -2.01 2.15
C ARG A 26 5.78 -1.19 1.54
N ALA A 27 5.66 0.14 1.53
CA ALA A 27 6.71 1.02 1.07
C ALA A 27 8.00 0.91 1.89
N ARG A 28 7.92 0.64 3.21
CA ARG A 28 9.11 0.39 4.04
C ARG A 28 9.77 -0.94 3.68
N GLU A 29 8.98 -2.00 3.53
CA GLU A 29 9.48 -3.31 3.10
C GLU A 29 10.22 -3.21 1.76
N ILE A 30 9.65 -2.52 0.77
CA ILE A 30 10.31 -2.28 -0.53
C ILE A 30 11.60 -1.47 -0.36
N ALA A 31 11.62 -0.46 0.52
CA ALA A 31 12.83 0.31 0.78
C ALA A 31 13.95 -0.55 1.38
N ASP A 32 13.61 -1.44 2.31
CA ASP A 32 14.54 -2.38 2.93
C ASP A 32 15.06 -3.39 1.87
N GLU A 33 14.18 -3.99 1.06
CA GLU A 33 14.53 -4.88 -0.06
C GLU A 33 15.51 -4.21 -1.04
N ILE A 34 15.26 -2.94 -1.41
CA ILE A 34 16.14 -2.19 -2.30
C ILE A 34 17.49 -1.94 -1.65
N SER A 35 17.51 -1.57 -0.36
CA SER A 35 18.74 -1.31 0.40
C SER A 35 19.65 -2.53 0.47
N GLU A 36 19.07 -3.72 0.65
CA GLU A 36 19.79 -4.99 0.67
C GLU A 36 20.30 -5.39 -0.71
N SER A 37 19.50 -5.13 -1.76
CA SER A 37 19.82 -5.52 -3.13
C SER A 37 20.95 -4.70 -3.79
N LYS A 38 21.41 -3.61 -3.16
CA LYS A 38 22.39 -2.62 -3.70
C LYS A 38 22.03 -2.10 -5.11
N LYS A 39 20.77 -2.23 -5.54
CA LYS A 39 20.29 -1.74 -6.83
C LYS A 39 19.98 -0.25 -6.74
N PRO A 40 20.18 0.51 -7.82
CA PRO A 40 19.80 1.92 -7.85
C PRO A 40 18.28 2.08 -7.63
N LEU A 41 17.92 3.10 -6.86
CA LEU A 41 16.53 3.52 -6.61
C LEU A 41 15.96 4.21 -7.86
N ASP A 42 15.61 3.44 -8.89
CA ASP A 42 14.93 3.98 -10.07
C ASP A 42 13.49 4.42 -9.75
N GLU A 43 12.87 3.80 -8.73
CA GLU A 43 11.50 4.07 -8.36
C GLU A 43 11.35 4.32 -6.85
N LYS A 44 10.54 5.33 -6.50
CA LYS A 44 10.24 5.63 -5.10
C LYS A 44 9.46 4.46 -4.48
N PRO A 45 9.86 3.92 -3.31
CA PRO A 45 9.18 2.78 -2.69
C PRO A 45 7.67 2.97 -2.50
N VAL A 46 7.23 4.21 -2.21
CA VAL A 46 5.81 4.53 -2.05
C VAL A 46 5.03 4.42 -3.37
N LYS A 47 5.67 4.72 -4.51
CA LYS A 47 5.05 4.55 -5.83
C LYS A 47 4.87 3.08 -6.17
N ALA A 48 5.92 2.28 -5.97
CA ALA A 48 5.86 0.83 -6.15
C ALA A 48 4.78 0.19 -5.27
N ALA A 49 4.70 0.57 -3.98
CA ALA A 49 3.65 0.07 -3.09
C ALA A 49 2.24 0.41 -3.60
N VAL A 50 2.01 1.66 -4.03
CA VAL A 50 0.71 2.07 -4.61
C VAL A 50 0.33 1.24 -5.84
N GLU A 51 1.30 0.94 -6.70
CA GLU A 51 1.09 0.11 -7.89
C GLU A 51 0.83 -1.38 -7.54
N GLU A 52 1.49 -1.91 -6.51
CA GLU A 52 1.24 -3.27 -6.02
C GLU A 52 -0.17 -3.43 -5.43
N PHE A 53 -0.64 -2.44 -4.68
CA PHE A 53 -2.03 -2.40 -4.21
C PHE A 53 -3.01 -2.28 -5.38
N ALA A 54 -2.74 -1.40 -6.35
CA ALA A 54 -3.59 -1.24 -7.53
C ALA A 54 -3.66 -2.51 -8.40
N ALA A 55 -2.58 -3.29 -8.45
CA ALA A 55 -2.50 -4.57 -9.15
C ALA A 55 -3.10 -5.74 -8.36
N GLY A 56 -3.60 -5.52 -7.13
CA GLY A 56 -4.14 -6.57 -6.27
C GLY A 56 -3.08 -7.52 -5.69
N LYS A 57 -1.79 -7.15 -5.75
CA LYS A 57 -0.70 -7.93 -5.15
C LYS A 57 -0.67 -7.80 -3.62
N CYS A 58 -1.13 -6.66 -3.12
CA CYS A 58 -1.28 -6.39 -1.69
C CYS A 58 -2.75 -6.18 -1.33
N ARG A 59 -3.17 -6.69 -0.17
CA ARG A 59 -4.48 -6.45 0.42
C ARG A 59 -4.34 -6.16 1.91
N ILE A 60 -5.20 -5.29 2.43
CA ILE A 60 -5.27 -5.06 3.86
C ILE A 60 -6.15 -6.12 4.49
N ILE A 61 -5.67 -6.70 5.59
CA ILE A 61 -6.46 -7.58 6.44
C ILE A 61 -6.65 -6.81 7.74
N GLU A 62 -7.85 -6.27 7.92
CA GLU A 62 -8.22 -5.61 9.17
C GLU A 62 -8.68 -6.65 10.19
N ASP A 63 -8.53 -6.32 11.46
CA ASP A 63 -9.14 -7.10 12.53
C ASP A 63 -10.69 -7.03 12.39
N PRO A 64 -11.40 -8.16 12.50
CA PRO A 64 -12.86 -8.18 12.38
C PRO A 64 -13.59 -7.24 13.35
N SER A 65 -12.96 -6.85 14.46
CA SER A 65 -13.50 -5.87 15.42
C SER A 65 -13.47 -4.43 14.92
N ILE A 66 -12.65 -4.13 13.90
CA ILE A 66 -12.44 -2.78 13.34
C ILE A 66 -13.22 -2.60 12.03
N ALA A 67 -13.49 -3.70 11.32
CA ALA A 67 -14.31 -3.70 10.11
C ALA A 67 -15.69 -3.12 10.43
N LYS A 68 -16.12 -2.10 9.66
CA LYS A 68 -17.46 -1.53 9.82
C LYS A 68 -18.48 -2.65 9.67
N LYS A 69 -19.26 -2.91 10.73
CA LYS A 69 -20.54 -3.60 10.62
C LYS A 69 -21.42 -2.74 9.73
N ASP A 70 -21.76 -3.25 8.56
CA ASP A 70 -22.89 -2.74 7.77
C ASP A 70 -24.19 -2.80 8.59
#